data_AF-A0A8J2KPB1-F1
#
_entry.id   AF-A0A8J2KPB1-F1
#
_cell.length_a   1.000
_cell.length_b   1.000
_cell.length_c   1.000
_cell.angle_alpha   90.00
_cell.angle_beta   90.00
_cell.angle_gamma   90.00
#
_symmetry.space_group_name_H-M   'P 1'
#
loop_
_entity.id
_entity.type
_entity.pdbx_description
1 polymer ?
#
loop_
_entity_poly.entity_id
_entity_poly.type
_entity_poly.pdbx_seq_one_letter_code
_entity_poly.pdbx_strand_id
1 'polypeptide(L)' 'MPFTQGYLSSHPGEYKELTGKTNVYQNGTIRFEQIHKSDEGYYLCEAGNGVGAGLSKVIYVNVN' A
#
# COMPACT_ATOMS: atom_id res chain seq x y z
N MET A 1 19.05 -2.97 11.57
CA MET A 1 18.52 -2.10 10.50
C MET A 1 17.23 -2.74 9.98
N PRO A 2 16.03 -2.34 10.46
CA PRO A 2 14.79 -2.89 9.93
C PRO A 2 14.51 -2.22 8.57
N PHE A 3 14.32 -3.05 7.53
CA PHE A 3 14.09 -2.63 6.14
C PHE A 3 12.86 -1.70 5.97
N THR A 4 11.98 -1.64 6.95
CA THR A 4 10.75 -0.84 7.02
C THR A 4 11.03 0.68 7.00
N GLN A 5 12.09 1.14 7.67
CA GLN A 5 12.38 2.58 7.80
C GLN A 5 12.92 3.19 6.50
N GLY A 6 13.63 2.41 5.67
CA GLY A 6 14.25 2.88 4.43
C GLY A 6 13.26 3.19 3.31
N TYR A 7 12.12 2.49 3.28
CA TYR A 7 11.11 2.70 2.24
C TYR A 7 10.21 3.90 2.58
N LEU A 8 9.72 3.98 3.82
CA LEU A 8 8.92 5.11 4.31
C LEU A 8 9.69 6.44 4.27
N SER A 9 11.02 6.40 4.41
CA SER A 9 11.87 7.60 4.30
C SER A 9 12.14 8.06 2.87
N SER A 10 11.92 7.21 1.86
CA SER A 10 12.11 7.58 0.45
C SER A 10 10.92 8.34 -0.15
N HIS A 11 9.71 8.15 0.39
CA HIS A 11 8.47 8.82 -0.05
C HIS A 11 7.61 9.20 1.17
N PRO A 12 8.07 10.13 2.03
CA PRO A 12 7.37 10.48 3.26
C PRO A 12 6.03 11.18 2.94
N GLY A 13 4.91 10.49 3.18
CA GLY A 13 3.57 11.07 3.12
C GLY A 13 2.90 11.16 1.75
N GLU A 14 3.46 10.56 0.69
CA GLU A 14 2.89 10.58 -0.67
C GLU A 14 2.04 9.35 -1.03
N TYR A 15 1.92 8.37 -0.13
CA TYR A 15 1.12 7.18 -0.41
C TYR A 15 -0.35 7.43 -0.10
N LYS A 16 -1.20 6.96 -1.01
CA LYS A 16 -2.65 6.99 -0.83
C LYS A 16 -3.06 5.86 0.08
N GLU A 17 -3.78 6.19 1.14
CA GLU A 17 -4.48 5.19 1.93
C GLU A 17 -5.65 4.62 1.11
N LEU A 18 -6.02 3.36 1.36
CA LEU A 18 -7.11 2.68 0.66
C LEU A 18 -8.47 3.16 1.22
N THR A 19 -8.80 4.43 1.00
CA THR A 19 -9.97 5.09 1.59
C THR A 19 -11.23 5.03 0.68
N GLY A 20 -11.42 3.96 -0.09
CA GLY A 20 -12.49 3.83 -1.10
C GLY A 20 -13.27 2.51 -1.07
N LYS A 21 -13.96 2.17 -2.19
CA LYS A 21 -14.61 0.86 -2.42
C LYS A 21 -13.56 -0.22 -2.73
N THR A 22 -12.65 -0.44 -1.79
CA THR A 22 -11.58 -1.44 -1.86
C THR A 22 -11.88 -2.59 -0.93
N ASN A 23 -11.88 -3.80 -1.48
CA ASN A 23 -12.07 -5.03 -0.70
C ASN A 23 -10.71 -5.67 -0.42
N VAL A 24 -10.37 -5.81 0.86
CA VAL A 24 -9.20 -6.57 1.30
C VAL A 24 -9.66 -7.97 1.68
N TYR A 25 -9.20 -8.96 0.93
CA TYR A 25 -9.52 -10.36 1.16
C TYR A 25 -8.59 -10.95 2.23
N GLN A 26 -9.06 -11.98 2.93
CA GLN A 26 -8.30 -12.66 3.98
C GLN A 26 -6.98 -13.28 3.49
N ASN A 27 -6.88 -13.55 2.18
CA ASN A 27 -5.65 -14.04 1.55
C ASN A 27 -4.63 -12.92 1.23
N GLY A 28 -4.89 -11.67 1.65
CA GLY A 28 -4.03 -10.51 1.39
C GLY A 28 -4.23 -9.87 0.02
N THR A 29 -5.20 -10.32 -0.78
CA THR A 29 -5.53 -9.68 -2.06
C THR A 29 -6.31 -8.39 -1.82
N ILE A 30 -5.95 -7.32 -2.53
CA ILE A 30 -6.65 -6.05 -2.51
C ILE A 30 -7.33 -5.88 -3.87
N ARG A 31 -8.65 -5.68 -3.89
CA ARG A 31 -9.42 -5.48 -5.12
C ARG A 31 -10.06 -4.09 -5.12
N PHE A 32 -9.85 -3.38 -6.21
CA PHE A 32 -10.54 -2.14 -6.54
C PHE A 32 -11.76 -2.50 -7.39
N GLU A 33 -12.98 -2.25 -6.90
CA GLU A 33 -14.22 -2.55 -7.66
C GLU A 33 -14.43 -1.58 -8.82
N GLN A 34 -14.07 -0.31 -8.59
CA GLN A 34 -14.18 0.76 -9.56
C GLN A 34 -13.02 1.72 -9.29
N ILE A 35 -12.21 1.97 -10.33
CA ILE A 35 -11.02 2.81 -10.24
C ILE A 35 -11.14 4.00 -11.19
N HIS A 36 -10.79 5.18 -10.72
CA HIS A 36 -10.77 6.43 -11.48
C HIS A 36 -9.34 6.96 -11.63
N LYS A 37 -9.10 7.90 -12.56
CA LYS A 37 -7.80 8.57 -12.70
C LYS A 37 -7.32 9.25 -11.43
N SER A 38 -8.25 9.72 -10.59
CA SER A 38 -7.93 10.27 -9.27
C SER A 38 -7.30 9.25 -8.33
N ASP A 39 -7.51 7.95 -8.58
CA ASP A 39 -6.98 6.84 -7.79
C ASP A 39 -5.59 6.38 -8.25
N GLU A 40 -5.05 6.95 -9.34
CA GLU A 40 -3.65 6.76 -9.69
C GLU A 40 -2.73 7.33 -8.60
N GLY A 41 -1.60 6.66 -8.36
CA GLY A 41 -0.59 7.12 -7.41
C GLY A 41 0.18 6.01 -6.72
N TYR A 42 0.95 6.39 -5.70
CA TYR A 42 1.71 5.47 -4.87
C TYR A 42 0.83 4.86 -3.77
N TYR A 43 0.96 3.56 -3.55
CA TYR A 43 0.25 2.80 -2.52
C TYR A 43 1.23 2.03 -1.66
N LEU A 44 1.05 2.06 -0.35
CA LEU A 44 1.85 1.30 0.61
C LEU A 44 1.14 -0.01 0.96
N CYS A 45 1.84 -1.12 0.77
CA CYS A 45 1.45 -2.42 1.30
C CYS A 45 2.27 -2.72 2.56
N GLU A 46 1.58 -3.11 3.64
CA GLU A 46 2.20 -3.55 4.89
C GLU A 46 1.68 -4.94 5.27
N ALA A 47 2.59 -5.82 5.68
CA ALA A 47 2.27 -7.17 6.14
C ALA A 47 3.01 -7.47 7.45
N GLY A 48 2.27 -7.96 8.45
CA GLY A 48 2.81 -8.33 9.76
C GLY A 48 2.20 -9.62 10.27
N ASN A 49 3.00 -10.41 10.98
CA ASN A 49 2.57 -11.64 11.65
C ASN A 49 2.57 -11.51 13.20
N GLY A 50 2.67 -10.28 13.72
CA GLY A 50 2.69 -9.98 15.14
C GLY A 50 4.04 -10.15 15.84
N VAL A 51 5.12 -10.49 15.12
CA VAL A 51 6.47 -10.67 15.69
C VAL A 51 7.49 -9.78 14.95
N GLY A 52 8.16 -8.90 15.70
CA GLY A 52 9.15 -7.99 15.15
C GLY A 52 8.54 -6.91 14.26
N ALA A 53 9.38 -6.26 13.45
CA ALA A 53 8.91 -5.28 12.48
C ALA A 53 8.33 -5.99 11.24
N GLY A 54 7.15 -5.54 10.79
CA GLY A 54 6.52 -6.03 9.57
C GLY A 54 7.29 -5.69 8.29
N LEU A 55 6.80 -6.21 7.17
CA LEU A 55 7.29 -5.91 5.83
C LEU A 55 6.46 -4.78 5.22
N SER A 56 7.12 -3.90 4.49
CA SER A 56 6.48 -2.77 3.81
C SER A 56 7.03 -2.63 2.39
N LYS A 57 6.15 -2.33 1.42
CA LYS A 57 6.51 -2.09 0.02
C LYS A 57 5.58 -1.06 -0.59
N VAL A 58 6.13 -0.08 -1.32
CA VAL A 58 5.31 0.83 -2.12
C VAL A 58 5.26 0.36 -3.57
N ILE A 59 4.11 0.56 -4.18
CA ILE A 59 3.85 0.33 -5.60
C ILE A 59 3.22 1.58 -6.21
N TYR A 60 3.44 1.81 -7.51
CA TYR A 60 2.71 2.82 -8.26
C TYR A 60 1.60 2.15 -9.05
N VAL A 61 0.37 2.63 -8.90
CA VAL A 61 -0.79 2.18 -9.68
C VAL A 61 -1.06 3.24 -10.74
N ASN A 62 -0.92 2.85 -12.01
CA ASN A 62 -1.32 3.67 -13.15
C ASN A 62 -2.72 3.26 -13.64
N VAL A 63 -3.55 4.25 -13.96
CA VAL A 63 -4.91 4.06 -14.50
C VAL A 63 -4.91 4.69 -15.88
N ASN A 64 -5.22 3.96 -16.96
CA ASN A 64 -5.27 4.49 -18.33
C ASN A 64 -6.69 4.83 -18.79
#